data_AF-A0AAV2TMR9-F1
#
_entry.id   AF-A0AAV2TMR9-F1
#
_cell.length_a   1.000
_cell.length_b   1.000
_cell.length_c   1.000
_cell.angle_alpha   90.00
_cell.angle_beta   90.00
_cell.angle_gamma   90.00
#
_symmetry.space_group_name_H-M   'P 1'
#
loop_
_entity.id
_entity.type
_entity.pdbx_description
1 polymer ?
#
loop_
_entity_poly.entity_id
_entity_poly.type
_entity_poly.pdbx_seq_one_letter_code
_entity_poly.pdbx_strand_id
1 'polypeptide(L)'
;MVRVKPTEDPSERKERTDYSRYLTDQRLFEVASAVRERWEDLFRQGLTVSGTSEKEAFDGAACLPSEQIHICRALAPKEGLIQCYHALARWRWFCVYHQCPEKIALDALVRAVNNLGIVELKQKLQVLSQMSASLEFV
;
A
#
# COMPACT_ATOMS: atom_id res chain seq x y z
N MET A 1 10.07 -15.92 -36.34
CA MET A 1 10.12 -14.50 -35.95
C MET A 1 10.18 -14.41 -34.44
N VAL A 2 11.36 -14.14 -33.87
CA VAL A 2 11.54 -13.97 -32.43
C VAL A 2 11.16 -12.53 -32.09
N ARG A 3 10.06 -12.33 -31.35
CA ARG A 3 9.68 -11.01 -30.82
C ARG A 3 10.69 -10.61 -29.75
N VAL A 4 11.62 -9.73 -30.10
CA VAL A 4 12.46 -9.04 -29.12
C VAL A 4 11.53 -8.11 -28.33
N LYS A 5 11.40 -8.33 -27.02
CA LYS A 5 10.70 -7.38 -26.14
C LYS A 5 11.51 -6.07 -26.12
N PRO A 6 10.86 -4.89 -26.16
CA PRO A 6 11.56 -3.63 -26.06
C PRO A 6 12.33 -3.57 -24.73
N THR A 7 13.62 -3.30 -24.80
CA THR A 7 14.47 -2.95 -23.67
C THR A 7 13.99 -1.60 -23.13
N GLU A 8 13.33 -1.60 -21.98
CA GLU A 8 12.89 -0.38 -21.29
C GLU A 8 14.08 0.52 -20.95
N ASP A 9 13.92 1.82 -21.18
CA ASP A 9 14.94 2.85 -20.95
C ASP A 9 15.21 2.99 -19.43
N PRO A 10 16.49 2.99 -18.98
CA PRO A 10 16.84 3.22 -17.57
C PRO A 10 16.37 4.57 -17.01
N SER A 11 16.09 5.57 -17.86
CA SER A 11 15.56 6.88 -17.47
C SER A 11 14.07 6.82 -17.11
N GLU A 12 13.27 5.98 -17.79
CA GLU A 12 11.87 5.69 -17.42
C GLU A 12 11.77 4.94 -16.08
N ARG A 13 12.82 4.24 -15.66
CA ARG A 13 12.87 3.60 -14.33
C ARG A 13 13.02 4.61 -13.18
N LYS A 14 13.56 5.81 -13.43
CA LYS A 14 13.80 6.82 -12.39
C LYS A 14 12.56 7.66 -12.07
N GLU A 15 11.75 8.02 -13.07
CA GLU A 15 10.44 8.66 -12.86
C GLU A 15 9.43 7.73 -12.18
N ARG A 16 9.65 6.43 -12.33
CA ARG A 16 8.82 5.32 -11.83
C ARG A 16 8.97 5.08 -10.32
N THR A 17 9.54 6.02 -9.57
CA THR A 17 9.74 5.90 -8.11
C THR A 17 8.85 6.84 -7.30
N ASP A 18 8.23 7.85 -7.93
CA ASP A 18 7.45 8.91 -7.27
C ASP A 18 5.96 8.84 -7.66
N TYR A 19 5.39 7.63 -7.69
CA TYR A 19 4.06 7.39 -8.23
C TYR A 19 2.87 7.80 -7.35
N SER A 20 3.12 8.08 -6.08
CA SER A 20 2.06 8.30 -5.11
C SER A 20 2.26 9.65 -4.47
N ARG A 21 1.38 10.60 -4.80
CA ARG A 21 1.46 11.98 -4.34
C ARG A 21 1.26 12.09 -2.82
N TYR A 22 0.51 11.15 -2.25
CA TYR A 22 0.09 11.13 -0.85
C TYR A 22 0.65 9.93 -0.07
N LEU A 23 0.82 8.74 -0.68
CA LEU A 23 1.47 7.59 -0.04
C LEU A 23 3.00 7.64 -0.20
N THR A 24 3.62 8.75 0.20
CA THR A 24 5.07 8.93 0.15
C THR A 24 5.80 8.02 1.15
N ASP A 25 7.11 7.79 0.97
CA ASP A 25 7.91 6.96 1.89
C ASP A 25 7.84 7.50 3.34
N GLN A 26 7.82 8.82 3.51
CA GLN A 26 7.64 9.45 4.81
C GLN A 26 6.31 9.04 5.45
N ARG A 27 5.21 9.02 4.69
CA ARG A 27 3.89 8.60 5.22
C ARG A 27 3.84 7.11 5.52
N LEU A 28 4.44 6.27 4.68
CA LEU A 28 4.54 4.84 4.96
C LEU A 28 5.35 4.59 6.25
N PHE A 29 6.43 5.34 6.45
CA PHE A 29 7.24 5.26 7.66
C PHE A 29 6.49 5.73 8.91
N GLU A 30 5.70 6.81 8.82
CA GLU A 30 4.84 7.27 9.92
C GLU A 30 3.80 6.21 10.32
N VAL A 31 3.14 5.59 9.33
CA VAL A 31 2.19 4.49 9.57
C VAL A 31 2.91 3.31 10.21
N ALA A 32 4.06 2.90 9.67
CA ALA A 32 4.86 1.80 10.22
C ALA A 32 5.31 2.06 11.66
N SER A 33 5.70 3.29 11.96
CA SER A 33 6.13 3.72 13.29
C SER A 33 5.00 3.72 14.32
N ALA A 34 3.76 3.97 13.89
CA ALA A 34 2.59 3.94 14.76
C ALA A 34 2.05 2.52 15.01
N VAL A 35 2.20 1.62 14.02
CA VAL A 35 1.63 0.28 14.07
C VAL A 35 2.62 -0.75 14.65
N ARG A 36 3.90 -0.65 14.29
CA ARG A 36 5.01 -1.50 14.77
C ARG A 36 4.67 -3.00 14.78
N GLU A 37 4.57 -3.60 15.96
CA GLU A 37 4.32 -5.03 16.17
C GLU A 37 2.94 -5.48 15.66
N ARG A 38 1.98 -4.55 15.52
CA ARG A 38 0.62 -4.83 15.03
C ARG A 38 0.52 -4.77 13.51
N TRP A 39 1.64 -4.79 12.79
CA TRP A 39 1.64 -4.57 11.35
C TRP A 39 0.90 -5.67 10.60
N GLU A 40 1.04 -6.92 11.00
CA GLU A 40 0.29 -7.99 10.34
C GLU A 40 -1.22 -7.83 10.55
N ASP A 41 -1.64 -7.32 11.71
CA ASP A 41 -3.05 -7.01 11.96
C ASP A 41 -3.53 -5.92 11.00
N LEU A 42 -2.74 -4.85 10.77
CA LEU A 42 -3.06 -3.81 9.78
C LEU A 42 -3.37 -4.43 8.41
N PHE A 43 -2.52 -5.36 7.97
CA PHE A 43 -2.67 -6.02 6.68
C PHE A 43 -3.89 -6.94 6.61
N ARG A 44 -4.22 -7.62 7.71
CA ARG A 44 -5.44 -8.43 7.84
C ARG A 44 -6.71 -7.58 7.87
N GLN A 45 -6.63 -6.29 8.21
CA GLN A 45 -7.76 -5.36 8.19
C GLN A 45 -8.11 -4.82 6.79
N GLY A 46 -7.80 -5.58 5.74
CA GLY A 46 -8.22 -5.25 4.36
C GLY A 46 -7.13 -4.66 3.46
N LEU A 47 -5.84 -4.83 3.80
CA LEU A 47 -4.74 -4.58 2.84
C LEU A 47 -4.19 -5.89 2.25
N THR A 48 -4.82 -7.03 2.55
CA THR A 48 -4.50 -8.35 2.00
C THR A 48 -5.76 -9.11 1.62
N VAL A 49 -5.62 -9.98 0.63
CA VAL A 49 -6.63 -11.00 0.30
C VAL A 49 -6.09 -12.38 0.66
N SER A 50 -6.82 -13.09 1.51
CA SER A 50 -6.73 -14.55 1.59
C SER A 50 -7.55 -15.12 0.45
N GLY A 51 -6.96 -15.97 -0.40
CA GLY A 51 -7.59 -16.45 -1.62
C GLY A 51 -9.05 -16.91 -1.46
N THR A 52 -9.84 -16.63 -2.51
CA THR A 52 -11.17 -17.16 -2.83
C THR A 52 -12.40 -16.54 -2.15
N SER A 53 -12.81 -15.34 -2.59
CA SER A 53 -14.20 -15.14 -3.04
C SER A 53 -14.27 -13.98 -4.04
N GLU A 54 -14.82 -14.23 -5.23
CA GLU A 54 -15.00 -13.23 -6.31
C GLU A 54 -16.01 -12.12 -5.94
N LYS A 55 -16.66 -12.20 -4.76
CA LYS A 55 -17.70 -11.27 -4.32
C LYS A 55 -17.23 -10.11 -3.44
N GLU A 56 -16.00 -10.16 -2.92
CA GLU A 56 -15.39 -9.04 -2.17
C GLU A 56 -14.47 -8.18 -3.06
N ALA A 57 -14.51 -8.42 -4.38
CA ALA A 57 -13.69 -7.83 -5.43
C ALA A 57 -13.96 -6.34 -5.74
N PHE A 58 -14.54 -5.59 -4.80
CA PHE A 58 -14.69 -4.13 -4.97
C PHE A 58 -13.36 -3.37 -4.79
N ASP A 59 -12.31 -4.01 -4.24
CA ASP A 59 -11.05 -3.38 -3.83
C ASP A 59 -9.76 -4.19 -4.14
N GLY A 60 -9.82 -5.18 -5.04
CA GLY A 60 -8.71 -6.11 -5.28
C GLY A 60 -7.36 -5.47 -5.67
N ALA A 61 -7.39 -4.25 -6.24
CA ALA A 61 -6.17 -3.51 -6.61
C ALA A 61 -5.42 -2.93 -5.39
N ALA A 62 -6.08 -2.77 -4.24
CA ALA A 62 -5.50 -2.32 -2.98
C ALA A 62 -5.22 -3.46 -1.99
N CYS A 63 -5.23 -4.71 -2.44
CA CYS A 63 -4.99 -5.87 -1.57
C CYS A 63 -3.75 -6.63 -1.99
N LEU A 64 -2.71 -6.61 -1.15
CA LEU A 64 -1.48 -7.35 -1.39
C LEU A 64 -1.72 -8.86 -1.17
N PRO A 65 -1.23 -9.77 -2.04
CA PRO A 65 -1.35 -11.21 -1.80
C PRO A 65 -0.70 -11.63 -0.48
N SER A 66 -1.36 -12.53 0.26
CA SER A 66 -0.93 -12.95 1.60
C SER A 66 0.48 -13.53 1.65
N GLU A 67 0.94 -14.15 0.57
CA GLU A 67 2.29 -14.71 0.42
C GLU A 67 3.37 -13.63 0.50
N GLN A 68 3.04 -12.40 0.11
CA GLN A 68 3.98 -11.26 0.18
C GLN A 68 4.25 -10.83 1.62
N ILE A 69 3.31 -11.06 2.54
CA ILE A 69 3.46 -10.80 3.98
C ILE A 69 4.56 -11.71 4.56
N HIS A 70 4.61 -12.98 4.14
CA HIS A 70 5.64 -13.91 4.59
C HIS A 70 7.05 -13.47 4.19
N ILE A 71 7.21 -12.89 3.00
CA ILE A 71 8.49 -12.35 2.54
C ILE A 71 8.91 -11.16 3.42
N CYS A 72 8.00 -10.24 3.73
CA CYS A 72 8.29 -9.08 4.58
C CYS A 72 8.69 -9.50 6.00
N ARG A 73 8.07 -10.55 6.55
CA ARG A 73 8.46 -11.15 7.83
C ARG A 73 9.88 -11.71 7.80
N ALA A 74 10.28 -12.34 6.69
CA ALA A 74 11.60 -12.94 6.52
C ALA A 74 12.73 -11.91 6.28
N LEU A 75 12.42 -10.75 5.71
CA LEU A 75 13.43 -9.73 5.36
C LEU A 75 14.11 -9.10 6.57
N ALA A 76 13.38 -8.87 7.66
CA ALA A 76 13.93 -8.26 8.87
C ALA A 76 13.34 -8.96 10.11
N PRO A 77 13.88 -10.12 10.49
CA PRO A 77 13.35 -10.88 11.61
C PRO A 77 13.36 -10.05 12.90
N LYS A 78 12.25 -10.05 13.64
CA LYS A 78 12.06 -9.34 14.93
C LYS A 78 12.06 -7.80 14.87
N GLU A 79 12.09 -7.20 13.68
CA GLU A 79 12.07 -5.74 13.51
C GLU A 79 10.71 -5.29 12.94
N GLY A 80 9.68 -5.23 13.78
CA GLY A 80 8.28 -4.99 13.34
C GLY A 80 8.09 -3.69 12.54
N LEU A 81 8.84 -2.63 12.87
CA LEU A 81 8.83 -1.38 12.12
C LEU A 81 9.35 -1.55 10.68
N ILE A 82 10.48 -2.24 10.52
CA ILE A 82 11.11 -2.47 9.22
C ILE A 82 10.23 -3.40 8.38
N GLN A 83 9.70 -4.47 8.99
CA GLN A 83 8.74 -5.37 8.35
C GLN A 83 7.50 -4.62 7.84
N CYS A 84 6.90 -3.77 8.69
CA CYS A 84 5.73 -2.97 8.34
C CYS A 84 6.01 -2.02 7.19
N TYR A 85 7.11 -1.26 7.27
CA TYR A 85 7.50 -0.33 6.21
C TYR A 85 7.66 -1.05 4.87
N HIS A 86 8.37 -2.18 4.84
CA HIS A 86 8.55 -2.94 3.61
C HIS A 86 7.23 -3.52 3.08
N ALA A 87 6.35 -4.01 3.96
CA ALA A 87 5.03 -4.48 3.55
C ALA A 87 4.20 -3.35 2.93
N LEU A 88 4.20 -2.16 3.55
CA LEU A 88 3.51 -0.97 3.04
C LEU A 88 4.08 -0.48 1.71
N ALA A 89 5.41 -0.45 1.58
CA ALA A 89 6.07 -0.06 0.34
C ALA A 89 5.71 -1.01 -0.81
N ARG A 90 5.64 -2.31 -0.50
CA ARG A 90 5.27 -3.34 -1.47
C ARG A 90 3.79 -3.28 -1.84
N TRP A 91 2.92 -3.02 -0.87
CA TRP A 91 1.51 -2.76 -1.09
C TRP A 91 1.29 -1.53 -1.98
N ARG A 92 1.94 -0.39 -1.68
CA ARG A 92 1.89 0.81 -2.54
C ARG A 92 2.32 0.49 -3.97
N TRP A 93 3.43 -0.22 -4.12
CA TRP A 93 3.90 -0.63 -5.45
C TRP A 93 2.88 -1.51 -6.18
N PHE A 94 2.24 -2.44 -5.46
CA PHE A 94 1.18 -3.30 -6.00
C PHE A 94 -0.04 -2.48 -6.46
N CYS A 95 -0.48 -1.51 -5.64
CA CYS A 95 -1.53 -0.56 -6.00
C CYS A 95 -1.20 0.15 -7.32
N VAL A 96 0.00 0.69 -7.45
CA VAL A 96 0.46 1.37 -8.67
C VAL A 96 0.50 0.42 -9.87
N TYR A 97 1.05 -0.78 -9.68
CA TYR A 97 1.14 -1.80 -10.73
C TYR A 97 -0.23 -2.19 -11.29
N HIS A 98 -1.24 -2.26 -10.43
CA HIS A 98 -2.64 -2.53 -10.79
C HIS A 98 -3.43 -1.27 -11.16
N GLN A 99 -2.79 -0.11 -11.28
CA GLN A 99 -3.44 1.17 -11.60
C GLN A 99 -4.58 1.52 -10.62
N CYS A 100 -4.43 1.12 -9.35
CA CYS A 100 -5.33 1.48 -8.27
C CYS A 100 -5.32 3.00 -8.08
N PRO A 101 -6.46 3.71 -8.16
CA PRO A 101 -6.51 5.12 -7.86
C PRO A 101 -6.00 5.40 -6.45
N GLU A 102 -5.17 6.42 -6.28
CA GLU A 102 -4.52 6.70 -4.99
C GLU A 102 -5.54 6.93 -3.87
N LYS A 103 -6.69 7.52 -4.21
CA LYS A 103 -7.83 7.67 -3.30
C LYS A 103 -8.32 6.33 -2.75
N ILE A 104 -8.45 5.31 -3.60
CA ILE A 104 -8.92 3.98 -3.21
C ILE A 104 -7.91 3.31 -2.28
N ALA A 105 -6.62 3.41 -2.59
CA ALA A 105 -5.54 2.93 -1.72
C ALA A 105 -5.55 3.65 -0.36
N LEU A 106 -5.70 4.98 -0.34
CA LEU A 106 -5.82 5.76 0.89
C LEU A 106 -7.06 5.38 1.70
N ASP A 107 -8.22 5.20 1.06
CA ASP A 107 -9.45 4.78 1.73
C ASP A 107 -9.30 3.39 2.36
N ALA A 108 -8.63 2.45 1.68
CA ALA A 108 -8.30 1.14 2.23
C ALA A 108 -7.40 1.25 3.47
N LEU A 109 -6.35 2.08 3.41
CA LEU A 109 -5.45 2.32 4.53
C LEU A 109 -6.16 3.00 5.72
N VAL A 110 -7.02 3.98 5.46
CA VAL A 110 -7.84 4.64 6.48
C VAL A 110 -8.74 3.63 7.20
N ARG A 111 -9.40 2.73 6.46
CA ARG A 111 -10.23 1.66 7.04
C ARG A 111 -9.41 0.70 7.89
N ALA A 112 -8.26 0.25 7.37
CA ALA A 112 -7.39 -0.67 8.10
C ALA A 112 -6.89 -0.06 9.42
N VAL A 113 -6.44 1.21 9.39
CA VAL A 113 -5.99 1.95 10.58
C VAL A 113 -7.13 2.20 11.56
N ASN A 114 -8.34 2.51 11.06
CA ASN A 114 -9.54 2.67 11.89
C ASN A 114 -9.87 1.38 12.64
N ASN A 115 -9.79 0.22 11.99
CA ASN A 115 -10.07 -1.07 12.62
C ASN A 115 -9.02 -1.47 13.66
N LEU A 116 -7.79 -0.94 13.57
CA LEU A 116 -6.77 -1.10 14.62
C LEU A 116 -6.99 -0.16 15.83
N GLY A 117 -7.88 0.82 15.72
CA GLY A 117 -8.18 1.78 16.78
C GLY A 117 -7.16 2.93 16.90
N ILE A 118 -6.35 3.20 15.88
CA ILE A 118 -5.32 4.27 15.94
C ILE A 118 -5.93 5.59 15.43
N VAL A 119 -6.62 6.30 16.32
CA VAL A 119 -7.47 7.46 15.99
C VAL A 119 -6.70 8.62 15.33
N GLU A 120 -5.56 9.02 15.91
CA GLU A 120 -4.78 10.16 15.39
C GLU A 120 -4.23 9.88 13.99
N LEU A 121 -3.75 8.66 13.76
CA LEU A 121 -3.24 8.26 12.44
C LEU A 121 -4.37 8.21 11.41
N LYS A 122 -5.52 7.66 11.78
CA LYS A 122 -6.72 7.66 10.94
C LYS A 122 -7.08 9.08 10.48
N GLN A 123 -7.17 10.03 11.42
CA GLN A 123 -7.55 11.41 11.10
C GLN A 123 -6.58 12.05 10.10
N LYS A 124 -5.27 11.85 10.29
CA LYS A 124 -4.24 12.34 9.35
C LYS A 124 -4.43 11.74 7.96
N LEU A 125 -4.60 10.42 7.86
CA LEU A 125 -4.79 9.74 6.58
C LEU A 125 -6.11 10.12 5.89
N GLN A 126 -7.17 10.37 6.67
CA GLN A 126 -8.47 10.78 6.14
C GLN A 126 -8.42 12.16 5.48
N VAL A 127 -7.63 13.10 6.03
CA VAL A 127 -7.37 14.39 5.37
C VAL A 127 -6.68 14.19 4.02
N LEU A 128 -5.69 13.29 3.94
CA LEU A 128 -5.00 13.01 2.67
C LEU A 128 -5.95 12.38 1.64
N SER A 129 -6.81 11.43 2.06
CA SER A 129 -7.83 10.86 1.18
C SER A 129 -8.75 11.94 0.61
N GLN A 130 -9.24 12.86 1.44
CA GLN A 130 -10.08 13.98 1.00
C GLN A 130 -9.35 14.89 0.01
N MET A 131 -8.08 15.20 0.25
CA MET A 131 -7.27 16.01 -0.66
C MET A 131 -7.05 15.33 -2.01
N SER A 132 -6.88 14.00 -2.02
CA SER A 132 -6.72 13.23 -3.26
C SER A 132 -7.96 13.27 -4.15
N ALA A 133 -9.16 13.39 -3.57
CA ALA A 133 -10.42 13.49 -4.32
C ALA A 133 -10.62 14.87 -4.97
N SER A 134 -10.14 15.95 -4.34
CA SER A 134 -10.36 17.32 -4.81
C SER A 134 -9.59 17.69 -6.09
N LEU A 135 -8.63 16.87 -6.51
CA LEU A 135 -7.79 17.12 -7.68
C LEU A 135 -8.23 16.33 -8.93
N GLU A 136 -9.19 15.42 -8.81
CA GLU A 136 -9.78 14.71 -9.95
C GLU A 136 -10.84 15.56 -10.71
N PHE A 137 -11.11 16.80 -10.26
CA PHE A 137 -12.18 17.67 -10.77
C PHE A 137 -11.71 19.03 -11.32
N VAL A 138 -10.46 19.16 -11.77
CA VAL A 138 -9.94 20.38 -12.43
C VAL A 138 -9.49 20.07 -13.85
#